data_AF-A0A895YG04-F1
#
_entry.id   AF-A0A895YG04-F1
#
_cell.length_a   1.000
_cell.length_b   1.000
_cell.length_c   1.000
_cell.angle_alpha   90.00
_cell.angle_beta   90.00
_cell.angle_gamma   90.00
#
_symmetry.space_group_name_H-M   'P 1'
#
loop_
_entity.id
_entity.type
_entity.pdbx_description
1 polymer ?
#
loop_
_entity_poly.entity_id
_entity_poly.type
_entity_poly.pdbx_seq_one_letter_code
_entity_poly.pdbx_strand_id
1 'polypeptide(L)'
;MVLSLAEIPTDQVVWIKDLYPDDVDRAVATAPPDAPAVIVQRPTGPWRQRMIVAGSLDNMEVVAGQLFPAWLPAAEGITTSAGAAPAAVRAVAIEHAASTSQYGPFLADLAAGALARSVAYTGRHHPEVRALGLARVLAASFGRSTCALLLRPPHDLDEGGSLALTRAAQWLVDHGRLAVWICGGALPAVEHPPEAVVAQPVGNASAKVGRPRPRSLVGKPHPTSRAEVALETALAGRSWAAGRAWNQTVRPGPLINPVRVDLLWQRERCIVEIDGDDHRTVGKYTEDRTRDVMLQLNGYAVLRFTNSQVLDDIESVLAILQQFLATRRRAGKGN
;
A
#
# COMPACT_ATOMS: atom_id res chain seq x y z
N MET A 1 5.57 15.87 18.41
CA MET A 1 5.43 14.48 18.93
C MET A 1 5.01 13.66 17.73
N VAL A 2 5.86 12.73 17.25
CA VAL A 2 5.55 11.97 16.02
C VAL A 2 4.46 10.96 16.40
N LEU A 3 3.23 11.18 15.98
CA LEU A 3 2.16 10.21 16.21
C LEU A 3 2.51 8.92 15.49
N SER A 4 2.59 7.84 16.26
CA SER A 4 2.56 6.49 15.72
C SER A 4 1.14 6.20 15.24
N LEU A 5 0.95 5.51 14.10
CA LEU A 5 -0.40 5.07 13.68
C LEU A 5 -1.10 4.20 14.74
N ALA A 6 -0.34 3.59 15.65
CA ALA A 6 -0.87 2.82 16.77
C ALA A 6 -1.53 3.69 17.86
N GLU A 7 -1.23 4.99 17.90
CA GLU A 7 -1.80 5.93 18.87
C GLU A 7 -3.12 6.55 18.38
N ILE A 8 -3.47 6.33 17.11
CA ILE A 8 -4.73 6.79 16.53
C ILE A 8 -5.81 5.75 16.83
N PRO A 9 -6.96 6.15 17.38
CA PRO A 9 -8.08 5.25 17.63
C PRO A 9 -8.46 4.41 16.39
N THR A 10 -8.62 3.10 16.61
CA THR A 10 -8.79 2.10 15.54
C THR A 10 -10.23 1.60 15.36
N ASP A 11 -11.18 2.22 16.05
CA ASP A 11 -12.58 1.79 16.16
C ASP A 11 -13.59 2.94 16.05
N GLN A 12 -13.14 4.11 15.61
CA GLN A 12 -13.96 5.32 15.51
C GLN A 12 -13.58 6.18 14.30
N VAL A 13 -14.41 7.18 14.01
CA VAL A 13 -14.08 8.22 13.03
C VAL A 13 -13.11 9.21 13.66
N VAL A 14 -11.98 9.45 13.00
CA VAL A 14 -10.97 10.41 13.43
C VAL A 14 -10.68 11.39 12.30
N TRP A 15 -10.83 12.68 12.59
CA TRP A 15 -10.35 13.73 11.70
C TRP A 15 -8.90 14.04 12.04
N ILE A 16 -8.02 13.88 11.06
CA ILE A 16 -6.58 14.09 11.21
C ILE A 16 -6.22 15.42 10.52
N LYS A 17 -5.87 16.41 11.33
CA LYS A 17 -5.32 17.68 10.85
C LYS A 17 -3.86 17.47 10.42
N ASP A 18 -3.46 18.09 9.31
CA ASP A 18 -2.07 18.16 8.81
C ASP A 18 -1.39 16.81 8.45
N LEU A 19 -2.12 15.82 7.94
CA LEU A 19 -1.52 14.59 7.41
C LEU A 19 -1.20 14.73 5.92
N TYR A 20 0.07 14.99 5.60
CA TYR A 20 0.52 15.04 4.20
C TYR A 20 0.71 13.63 3.63
N PRO A 21 0.59 13.45 2.30
CA PRO A 21 0.74 12.14 1.67
C PRO A 21 2.03 11.40 2.05
N ASP A 22 3.14 12.12 2.15
CA ASP A 22 4.46 11.54 2.49
C ASP A 22 4.55 11.07 3.96
N ASP A 23 3.71 11.62 4.84
CA ASP A 23 3.66 11.24 6.26
C ASP A 23 2.88 9.94 6.46
N VAL A 24 1.84 9.68 5.65
CA VAL A 24 1.08 8.42 5.67
C VAL A 24 1.98 7.24 5.33
N ASP A 25 2.72 7.33 4.22
CA ASP A 25 3.58 6.24 3.75
C ASP A 25 4.69 5.94 4.76
N ARG A 26 5.25 6.98 5.39
CA ARG A 26 6.24 6.82 6.46
C ARG A 26 5.63 6.19 7.70
N ALA A 27 4.43 6.62 8.09
CA ALA A 27 3.75 6.12 9.27
C ALA A 27 3.35 4.65 9.10
N VAL A 28 2.92 4.24 7.90
CA VAL A 28 2.66 2.83 7.55
C VAL A 28 3.95 2.02 7.55
N ALA A 29 5.03 2.52 6.95
CA ALA A 29 6.32 1.82 6.88
C ALA A 29 7.01 1.64 8.24
N THR A 30 6.62 2.43 9.24
CA THR A 30 7.15 2.36 10.61
C THR A 30 6.13 1.82 11.61
N ALA A 31 4.96 1.37 11.12
CA ALA A 31 3.86 0.94 11.96
C ALA A 31 4.22 -0.38 12.68
N PRO A 32 4.02 -0.46 14.01
CA PRO A 32 4.26 -1.69 14.75
C PRO A 32 3.28 -2.79 14.31
N PRO A 33 3.58 -4.09 14.53
CA PRO A 33 2.77 -5.22 14.03
C PRO A 33 1.30 -5.23 14.45
N ASP A 34 0.97 -4.60 15.57
CA ASP A 34 -0.37 -4.43 16.13
C ASP A 34 -1.16 -3.26 15.50
N ALA A 35 -0.52 -2.42 14.69
CA ALA A 35 -1.18 -1.34 13.97
C ALA A 35 -2.18 -1.87 12.91
N PRO A 36 -3.25 -1.12 12.62
CA PRO A 36 -4.25 -1.51 11.63
C PRO A 36 -3.66 -1.53 10.21
N ALA A 37 -4.23 -2.36 9.34
CA ALA A 37 -4.00 -2.26 7.91
C ALA A 37 -4.62 -0.97 7.38
N VAL A 38 -3.82 -0.08 6.78
CA VAL A 38 -4.29 1.23 6.32
C VAL A 38 -4.60 1.18 4.82
N ILE A 39 -5.85 1.47 4.48
CA ILE A 39 -6.35 1.53 3.10
C ILE A 39 -6.69 2.96 2.74
N VAL A 40 -5.98 3.54 1.77
CA VAL A 40 -6.16 4.94 1.38
C VAL A 40 -7.16 5.07 0.24
N GLN A 41 -8.20 5.87 0.43
CA GLN A 41 -9.21 6.14 -0.57
C GLN A 41 -9.38 7.64 -0.83
N ARG A 42 -9.70 7.98 -2.08
CA ARG A 42 -10.08 9.33 -2.49
C ARG A 42 -11.54 9.30 -2.91
N PRO A 43 -12.50 9.58 -2.01
CA PRO A 43 -13.90 9.62 -2.39
C PRO A 43 -14.13 10.69 -3.47
N THR A 44 -14.85 10.32 -4.53
CA THR A 44 -15.24 11.19 -5.64
C THR A 44 -16.72 11.00 -5.95
N GLY A 45 -17.34 12.00 -6.58
CA GLY A 45 -18.74 11.95 -7.00
C GLY A 45 -19.69 12.73 -6.09
N PRO A 46 -21.01 12.54 -6.22
CA PRO A 46 -21.98 13.32 -5.47
C PRO A 46 -21.87 13.03 -3.97
N TRP A 47 -21.72 14.09 -3.17
CA TRP A 47 -21.55 14.01 -1.72
C TRP A 47 -22.87 13.66 -1.00
N ARG A 48 -23.29 12.40 -1.15
CA ARG A 48 -24.44 11.81 -0.45
C ARG A 48 -23.96 10.57 0.30
N GLN A 49 -24.36 10.44 1.56
CA GLN A 49 -23.94 9.35 2.45
C GLN A 49 -23.98 7.97 1.76
N ARG A 50 -25.13 7.61 1.16
CA ARG A 50 -25.32 6.32 0.46
C ARG A 50 -24.32 6.07 -0.68
N MET A 51 -23.94 7.12 -1.41
CA MET A 51 -23.04 7.02 -2.56
C MET A 51 -21.60 6.88 -2.08
N ILE A 52 -21.23 7.59 -1.02
CA ILE A 52 -19.91 7.51 -0.39
C ILE A 52 -19.70 6.12 0.21
N VAL A 53 -20.69 5.58 0.92
CA VAL A 53 -20.65 4.21 1.45
C VAL A 53 -20.48 3.20 0.31
N ALA A 54 -21.35 3.24 -0.70
CA ALA A 54 -21.28 2.31 -1.83
C ALA A 54 -19.92 2.37 -2.54
N GLY A 55 -19.43 3.58 -2.86
CA GLY A 55 -18.13 3.77 -3.49
C GLY A 55 -16.96 3.31 -2.64
N SER A 56 -17.03 3.47 -1.32
CA SER A 56 -15.99 2.98 -0.39
C SER A 56 -15.94 1.46 -0.35
N LEU A 57 -17.10 0.80 -0.31
CA LEU A 57 -17.22 -0.66 -0.34
C LEU A 57 -16.76 -1.24 -1.68
N ASP A 58 -17.14 -0.62 -2.80
CA ASP A 58 -16.70 -1.05 -4.12
C ASP A 58 -15.18 -0.92 -4.28
N ASN A 59 -14.58 0.15 -3.74
CA ASN A 59 -13.13 0.31 -3.73
C ASN A 59 -12.46 -0.75 -2.84
N MET A 60 -12.98 -1.00 -1.64
CA MET A 60 -12.49 -2.08 -0.77
C MET A 60 -12.55 -3.45 -1.44
N GLU A 61 -13.62 -3.75 -2.20
CA GLU A 61 -13.76 -5.00 -2.98
C GLU A 61 -12.70 -5.10 -4.09
N VAL A 62 -12.44 -4.01 -4.81
CA VAL A 62 -11.38 -3.97 -5.83
C VAL A 62 -10.02 -4.26 -5.21
N VAL A 63 -9.69 -3.63 -4.07
CA VAL A 63 -8.42 -3.85 -3.37
C VAL A 63 -8.34 -5.29 -2.86
N ALA A 64 -9.40 -5.83 -2.27
CA ALA A 64 -9.45 -7.21 -1.84
C ALA A 64 -9.23 -8.18 -3.01
N GLY A 65 -9.85 -7.93 -4.17
CA GLY A 65 -9.64 -8.73 -5.38
C GLY A 65 -8.18 -8.68 -5.89
N GLN A 66 -7.52 -7.53 -5.81
CA GLN A 66 -6.10 -7.39 -6.17
C GLN A 66 -5.17 -8.11 -5.20
N LEU A 67 -5.56 -8.22 -3.93
CA LEU A 67 -4.81 -8.92 -2.89
C LEU A 67 -5.10 -10.43 -2.89
N PHE A 68 -5.96 -10.95 -3.77
CA PHE A 68 -6.17 -12.39 -3.89
C PHE A 68 -4.95 -13.09 -4.54
N PRO A 69 -4.48 -14.24 -4.03
CA PRO A 69 -5.04 -15.04 -2.92
C PRO A 69 -4.38 -14.79 -1.55
N ALA A 70 -3.74 -13.65 -1.29
CA ALA A 70 -3.01 -13.41 -0.04
C ALA A 70 -3.87 -13.57 1.23
N TRP A 71 -5.15 -13.17 1.18
CA TRP A 71 -6.12 -13.38 2.27
C TRP A 71 -6.81 -14.74 2.23
N LEU A 72 -6.58 -15.56 1.21
CA LEU A 72 -7.05 -16.94 1.11
C LEU A 72 -5.91 -17.87 0.64
N PRO A 73 -4.85 -18.09 1.44
CA PRO A 73 -3.67 -18.85 1.00
C PRO A 73 -3.99 -20.27 0.52
N ALA A 74 -5.04 -20.90 1.05
CA ALA A 74 -5.48 -22.23 0.61
C ALA A 74 -6.00 -22.27 -0.84
N ALA A 75 -6.25 -21.11 -1.47
CA ALA A 75 -6.57 -21.00 -2.89
C ALA A 75 -5.32 -20.85 -3.78
N GLU A 76 -4.11 -20.83 -3.20
CA GLU A 76 -2.85 -20.79 -3.95
C GLU A 76 -2.77 -21.98 -4.91
N GLY A 77 -2.52 -21.70 -6.19
CA GLY A 77 -2.54 -22.71 -7.27
C GLY A 77 -3.87 -22.81 -8.04
N ILE A 78 -4.96 -22.21 -7.57
CA ILE A 78 -6.20 -22.06 -8.35
C ILE A 78 -6.08 -20.80 -9.21
N THR A 79 -5.58 -20.95 -10.44
CA THR A 79 -5.23 -19.81 -11.32
C THR A 79 -6.16 -19.63 -12.51
N THR A 80 -7.00 -20.61 -12.81
CA THR A 80 -7.97 -20.56 -13.92
C THR A 80 -9.37 -20.25 -13.40
N SER A 81 -10.15 -19.49 -14.16
CA SER A 81 -11.56 -19.20 -13.88
C SER A 81 -12.53 -20.18 -14.56
N ALA A 82 -12.01 -21.22 -15.25
CA ALA A 82 -12.80 -22.18 -16.00
C ALA A 82 -12.97 -23.54 -15.27
N GLY A 83 -13.93 -24.34 -15.74
CA GLY A 83 -14.14 -25.71 -15.26
C GLY A 83 -14.53 -25.77 -13.78
N ALA A 84 -13.86 -26.63 -13.01
CA ALA A 84 -14.15 -26.83 -11.59
C ALA A 84 -13.54 -25.77 -10.67
N ALA A 85 -12.67 -24.88 -11.17
CA ALA A 85 -11.95 -23.93 -10.34
C ALA A 85 -12.85 -22.92 -9.59
N PRO A 86 -13.93 -22.37 -10.18
CA PRO A 86 -14.88 -21.53 -9.45
C PRO A 86 -15.59 -22.28 -8.31
N ALA A 87 -15.87 -23.57 -8.45
CA ALA A 87 -16.46 -24.36 -7.37
C ALA A 87 -15.44 -24.64 -6.26
N ALA A 88 -14.20 -24.97 -6.64
CA ALA A 88 -13.10 -25.22 -5.71
C ALA A 88 -12.77 -23.97 -4.87
N VAL A 89 -12.61 -22.80 -5.50
CA VAL A 89 -12.30 -21.56 -4.78
C VAL A 89 -13.41 -21.18 -3.81
N ARG A 90 -14.68 -21.42 -4.17
CA ARG A 90 -15.83 -21.19 -3.28
C ARG A 90 -15.83 -22.14 -2.09
N ALA A 91 -15.51 -23.42 -2.29
CA ALA A 91 -15.41 -24.39 -1.19
C ALA A 91 -14.30 -23.99 -0.21
N VAL A 92 -13.11 -23.67 -0.72
CA VAL A 92 -11.98 -23.19 0.09
C VAL A 92 -12.33 -21.93 0.86
N ALA A 93 -13.02 -20.98 0.22
CA ALA A 93 -13.48 -19.76 0.88
C ALA A 93 -14.51 -20.02 1.98
N ILE A 94 -15.45 -20.96 1.79
CA ILE A 94 -16.43 -21.33 2.82
C ILE A 94 -15.74 -21.96 4.03
N GLU A 95 -14.79 -22.85 3.80
CA GLU A 95 -14.00 -23.49 4.87
C GLU A 95 -13.18 -22.45 5.65
N HIS A 96 -12.53 -21.53 4.94
CA HIS A 96 -11.80 -20.42 5.57
C HIS A 96 -12.72 -19.47 6.35
N ALA A 97 -13.91 -19.19 5.83
CA ALA A 97 -14.89 -18.37 6.55
C ALA A 97 -15.36 -19.05 7.85
N ALA A 98 -15.52 -20.37 7.86
CA ALA A 98 -15.86 -21.11 9.09
C ALA A 98 -14.76 -21.00 10.15
N SER A 99 -13.48 -21.14 9.77
CA SER A 99 -12.36 -21.03 10.71
C SER A 99 -12.11 -19.61 11.21
N THR A 100 -12.51 -18.58 10.44
CA THR A 100 -12.32 -17.16 10.78
C THR A 100 -13.61 -16.47 11.25
N SER A 101 -14.70 -17.22 11.47
CA SER A 101 -16.02 -16.69 11.86
C SER A 101 -16.50 -15.56 10.94
N GLN A 102 -16.25 -15.69 9.63
CA GLN A 102 -16.73 -14.78 8.58
C GLN A 102 -17.97 -15.34 7.89
N TYR A 103 -18.73 -14.49 7.21
CA TYR A 103 -19.90 -14.93 6.47
C TYR A 103 -19.49 -15.66 5.18
N GLY A 104 -19.61 -16.99 5.19
CA GLY A 104 -19.16 -17.88 4.12
C GLY A 104 -19.66 -17.53 2.71
N PRO A 105 -20.97 -17.28 2.50
CA PRO A 105 -21.47 -16.91 1.17
C PRO A 105 -20.83 -15.65 0.60
N PHE A 106 -20.57 -14.63 1.44
CA PHE A 106 -19.86 -13.43 1.03
C PHE A 106 -18.43 -13.74 0.60
N LEU A 107 -17.67 -14.47 1.42
CA LEU A 107 -16.27 -14.77 1.13
C LEU A 107 -16.13 -15.67 -0.12
N ALA A 108 -17.07 -16.60 -0.31
CA ALA A 108 -17.11 -17.45 -1.50
C ALA A 108 -17.32 -16.65 -2.78
N ASP A 109 -18.24 -15.69 -2.76
CA ASP A 109 -18.42 -14.81 -3.91
C ASP A 109 -17.20 -13.92 -4.10
N LEU A 110 -16.65 -13.35 -3.02
CA LEU A 110 -15.43 -12.54 -3.05
C LEU A 110 -14.27 -13.30 -3.72
N ALA A 111 -14.07 -14.56 -3.39
CA ALA A 111 -13.00 -15.37 -3.97
C ALA A 111 -13.27 -15.75 -5.43
N ALA A 112 -14.52 -16.10 -5.77
CA ALA A 112 -14.90 -16.46 -7.13
C ALA A 112 -14.75 -15.29 -8.11
N GLY A 113 -15.19 -14.09 -7.73
CA GLY A 113 -15.06 -12.92 -8.61
C GLY A 113 -13.63 -12.39 -8.68
N ALA A 114 -12.84 -12.49 -7.62
CA ALA A 114 -11.40 -12.20 -7.67
C ALA A 114 -10.68 -13.11 -8.68
N LEU A 115 -10.96 -14.43 -8.62
CA LEU A 115 -10.44 -15.42 -9.57
C LEU A 115 -10.88 -15.12 -11.01
N ALA A 116 -12.14 -14.73 -11.21
CA ALA A 116 -12.68 -14.37 -12.52
C ALA A 116 -12.23 -12.99 -13.02
N ARG A 117 -11.54 -12.19 -12.18
CA ARG A 117 -11.22 -10.77 -12.43
C ARG A 117 -12.46 -9.94 -12.78
N SER A 118 -13.59 -10.29 -12.19
CA SER A 118 -14.85 -9.56 -12.33
C SER A 118 -14.90 -8.38 -11.37
N VAL A 119 -15.82 -7.44 -11.62
CA VAL A 119 -16.09 -6.29 -10.75
C VAL A 119 -17.50 -6.39 -10.14
N ALA A 120 -17.68 -5.86 -8.92
CA ALA A 120 -18.97 -5.68 -8.24
C ALA A 120 -19.80 -6.96 -8.01
N TYR A 121 -19.15 -8.08 -7.78
CA TYR A 121 -19.79 -9.39 -7.65
C TYR A 121 -20.23 -9.69 -6.21
N THR A 122 -19.76 -8.92 -5.23
CA THR A 122 -20.32 -8.96 -3.86
C THR A 122 -21.52 -8.01 -3.67
N GLY A 123 -21.91 -7.22 -4.69
CA GLY A 123 -22.99 -6.24 -4.60
C GLY A 123 -24.39 -6.81 -4.30
N ARG A 124 -24.57 -8.13 -4.44
CA ARG A 124 -25.80 -8.83 -4.03
C ARG A 124 -25.97 -8.95 -2.52
N HIS A 125 -24.88 -8.79 -1.76
CA HIS A 125 -24.90 -8.85 -0.31
C HIS A 125 -25.30 -7.48 0.27
N HIS A 126 -25.95 -7.51 1.42
CA HIS A 126 -26.25 -6.31 2.18
C HIS A 126 -24.96 -5.50 2.45
N PRO A 127 -25.01 -4.16 2.37
CA PRO A 127 -23.84 -3.31 2.60
C PRO A 127 -23.10 -3.60 3.90
N GLU A 128 -23.82 -3.93 4.97
CA GLU A 128 -23.27 -4.24 6.30
C GLU A 128 -22.40 -5.51 6.27
N VAL A 129 -22.85 -6.53 5.53
CA VAL A 129 -22.08 -7.77 5.31
C VAL A 129 -20.81 -7.47 4.51
N ARG A 130 -20.93 -6.63 3.47
CA ARG A 130 -19.78 -6.19 2.67
C ARG A 130 -18.77 -5.42 3.52
N ALA A 131 -19.23 -4.47 4.34
CA ALA A 131 -18.38 -3.64 5.19
C ALA A 131 -17.53 -4.49 6.14
N LEU A 132 -18.17 -5.37 6.92
CA LEU A 132 -17.49 -6.23 7.88
C LEU A 132 -16.56 -7.24 7.19
N GLY A 133 -17.04 -7.87 6.11
CA GLY A 133 -16.28 -8.87 5.38
C GLY A 133 -15.05 -8.29 4.70
N LEU A 134 -15.19 -7.17 4.00
CA LEU A 134 -14.07 -6.51 3.33
C LEU A 134 -13.04 -5.98 4.32
N ALA A 135 -13.45 -5.40 5.45
CA ALA A 135 -12.52 -4.93 6.48
C ALA A 135 -11.62 -6.06 7.01
N ARG A 136 -12.20 -7.23 7.29
CA ARG A 136 -11.46 -8.41 7.76
C ARG A 136 -10.53 -8.98 6.70
N VAL A 137 -11.02 -9.08 5.46
CA VAL A 137 -10.22 -9.56 4.32
C VAL A 137 -9.01 -8.65 4.09
N LEU A 138 -9.21 -7.33 4.12
CA LEU A 138 -8.14 -6.37 3.96
C LEU A 138 -7.16 -6.46 5.13
N ALA A 139 -7.62 -6.48 6.38
CA ALA A 139 -6.74 -6.67 7.54
C ALA A 139 -5.89 -7.95 7.43
N ALA A 140 -6.52 -9.08 7.10
CA ALA A 140 -5.86 -10.36 6.94
C ALA A 140 -4.82 -10.36 5.81
N SER A 141 -5.06 -9.63 4.71
CA SER A 141 -4.13 -9.50 3.59
C SER A 141 -2.78 -8.90 4.00
N PHE A 142 -2.78 -8.06 5.05
CA PHE A 142 -1.57 -7.43 5.59
C PHE A 142 -1.08 -8.09 6.90
N GLY A 143 -1.65 -9.25 7.26
CA GLY A 143 -1.34 -9.94 8.52
C GLY A 143 -1.74 -9.15 9.77
N ARG A 144 -2.71 -8.24 9.65
CA ARG A 144 -3.20 -7.39 10.75
C ARG A 144 -4.55 -7.88 11.25
N SER A 145 -4.88 -7.55 12.50
CA SER A 145 -6.16 -7.90 13.13
C SER A 145 -7.26 -6.87 12.87
N THR A 146 -6.88 -5.64 12.54
CA THR A 146 -7.78 -4.50 12.33
C THR A 146 -7.47 -3.78 11.01
N CYS A 147 -8.46 -3.04 10.51
CA CYS A 147 -8.36 -2.24 9.29
C CYS A 147 -8.70 -0.78 9.61
N ALA A 148 -8.00 0.15 8.98
CA ALA A 148 -8.28 1.58 9.01
C ALA A 148 -8.43 2.10 7.58
N LEU A 149 -9.50 2.84 7.32
CA LEU A 149 -9.77 3.47 6.04
C LEU A 149 -9.38 4.95 6.10
N LEU A 150 -8.37 5.35 5.33
CA LEU A 150 -7.93 6.72 5.23
C LEU A 150 -8.61 7.42 4.05
N LEU A 151 -9.64 8.22 4.33
CA LEU A 151 -10.38 9.01 3.36
C LEU A 151 -9.70 10.37 3.13
N ARG A 152 -9.48 10.70 1.86
CA ARG A 152 -8.95 12.00 1.42
C ARG A 152 -9.96 12.71 0.51
N PRO A 153 -10.90 13.48 1.09
CA PRO A 153 -11.79 14.32 0.29
C PRO A 153 -11.02 15.41 -0.46
N PRO A 154 -11.62 16.04 -1.49
CA PRO A 154 -11.03 17.19 -2.14
C PRO A 154 -11.03 18.40 -1.19
N HIS A 155 -10.14 19.37 -1.47
CA HIS A 155 -9.90 20.52 -0.60
C HIS A 155 -11.06 21.52 -0.54
N ASP A 156 -11.96 21.50 -1.52
CA ASP A 156 -13.09 22.40 -1.72
C ASP A 156 -14.44 21.81 -1.28
N LEU A 157 -14.40 20.83 -0.37
CA LEU A 157 -15.62 20.20 0.15
C LEU A 157 -16.47 21.23 0.92
N ASP A 158 -17.74 21.36 0.52
CA ASP A 158 -18.71 22.21 1.20
C ASP A 158 -19.18 21.59 2.53
N GLU A 159 -19.95 22.35 3.32
CA GLU A 159 -20.46 21.89 4.62
C GLU A 159 -21.37 20.66 4.47
N GLY A 160 -22.23 20.67 3.45
CA GLY A 160 -23.13 19.55 3.14
C GLY A 160 -22.36 18.27 2.81
N GLY A 161 -21.29 18.38 2.02
CA GLY A 161 -20.43 17.26 1.68
C GLY A 161 -19.60 16.75 2.85
N SER A 162 -19.13 17.65 3.72
CA SER A 162 -18.40 17.30 4.96
C SER A 162 -19.28 16.52 5.92
N LEU A 163 -20.55 16.91 6.07
CA LEU A 163 -21.54 16.16 6.85
C LEU A 163 -21.86 14.79 6.23
N ALA A 164 -22.05 14.73 4.90
CA ALA A 164 -22.32 13.47 4.20
C ALA A 164 -21.16 12.48 4.34
N LEU A 165 -19.91 12.96 4.26
CA LEU A 165 -18.70 12.18 4.44
C LEU A 165 -18.59 11.65 5.87
N THR A 166 -18.82 12.49 6.87
CA THR A 166 -18.78 12.10 8.29
C THR A 166 -19.81 11.01 8.61
N ARG A 167 -21.04 11.17 8.12
CA ARG A 167 -22.09 10.16 8.30
C ARG A 167 -21.78 8.84 7.58
N ALA A 168 -21.12 8.92 6.42
CA ALA A 168 -20.67 7.73 5.70
C ALA A 168 -19.53 7.02 6.44
N ALA A 169 -18.58 7.79 6.97
CA ALA A 169 -17.48 7.29 7.80
C ALA A 169 -18.02 6.62 9.07
N GLN A 170 -18.96 7.25 9.77
CA GLN A 170 -19.58 6.66 10.97
C GLN A 170 -20.30 5.36 10.64
N TRP A 171 -21.06 5.33 9.54
CA TRP A 171 -21.71 4.11 9.09
C TRP A 171 -20.70 2.98 8.82
N LEU A 172 -19.55 3.29 8.22
CA LEU A 172 -18.49 2.30 7.95
C LEU A 172 -17.84 1.78 9.24
N VAL A 173 -17.65 2.63 10.24
CA VAL A 173 -17.18 2.23 11.57
C VAL A 173 -18.19 1.27 12.22
N ASP A 174 -19.45 1.68 12.31
CA ASP A 174 -20.51 0.96 13.01
C ASP A 174 -20.74 -0.45 12.45
N HIS A 175 -20.68 -0.58 11.11
CA HIS A 175 -21.02 -1.83 10.43
C HIS A 175 -19.78 -2.61 9.99
N GLY A 176 -18.63 -1.96 9.79
CA GLY A 176 -17.40 -2.57 9.28
C GLY A 176 -16.42 -3.01 10.37
N ARG A 177 -16.58 -2.54 11.62
CA ARG A 177 -15.60 -2.73 12.71
C ARG A 177 -14.18 -2.32 12.29
N LEU A 178 -14.09 -1.19 11.59
CA LEU A 178 -12.87 -0.61 11.06
C LEU A 178 -12.76 0.84 11.52
N ALA A 179 -11.55 1.37 11.62
CA ALA A 179 -11.35 2.80 11.87
C ALA A 179 -11.58 3.58 10.58
N VAL A 180 -12.13 4.79 10.64
CA VAL A 180 -12.13 5.69 9.49
C VAL A 180 -11.39 6.96 9.84
N TRP A 181 -10.33 7.25 9.11
CA TRP A 181 -9.49 8.43 9.28
C TRP A 181 -9.74 9.38 8.11
N ILE A 182 -10.06 10.64 8.39
CA ILE A 182 -10.33 11.64 7.35
C ILE A 182 -9.22 12.68 7.38
N CYS A 183 -8.55 12.87 6.24
CA CYS A 183 -7.44 13.81 6.11
C CYS A 183 -7.79 14.98 5.21
N GLY A 184 -7.76 16.18 5.80
CA GLY A 184 -8.16 17.42 5.13
C GLY A 184 -9.66 17.65 5.09
N GLY A 185 -10.06 18.90 4.85
CA GLY A 185 -11.46 19.37 4.87
C GLY A 185 -11.81 20.20 6.09
N ALA A 186 -12.86 21.03 5.99
CA ALA A 186 -13.43 21.73 7.14
C ALA A 186 -14.21 20.75 8.02
N LEU A 187 -14.00 20.81 9.33
CA LEU A 187 -14.78 20.01 10.27
C LEU A 187 -16.25 20.39 10.20
N PRO A 188 -17.19 19.43 10.16
CA PRO A 188 -18.60 19.74 10.25
C PRO A 188 -18.89 20.39 11.62
N ALA A 189 -19.68 21.47 11.62
CA ALA A 189 -19.89 22.30 12.80
C ALA A 189 -20.75 21.64 13.91
N VAL A 190 -21.36 20.47 13.66
CA VAL A 190 -22.53 20.01 14.45
C VAL A 190 -22.36 18.64 15.14
N GLU A 191 -21.35 17.85 14.79
CA GLU A 191 -21.04 16.61 15.50
C GLU A 191 -19.53 16.55 15.70
N HIS A 192 -19.07 16.49 16.95
CA HIS A 192 -17.65 16.44 17.29
C HIS A 192 -17.20 14.97 17.40
N PRO A 193 -16.75 14.30 16.32
CA PRO A 193 -15.88 13.15 16.50
C PRO A 193 -14.59 13.64 17.17
N PRO A 194 -13.96 12.82 18.01
CA PRO A 194 -12.71 13.19 18.68
C PRO A 194 -11.65 13.62 17.65
N GLU A 195 -11.16 14.85 17.80
CA GLU A 195 -10.07 15.38 17.01
C GLU A 195 -8.75 14.75 17.48
N ALA A 196 -7.95 14.24 16.54
CA ALA A 196 -6.54 13.97 16.77
C ALA A 196 -5.72 15.05 16.04
N VAL A 197 -5.01 15.88 16.80
CA VAL A 197 -4.06 16.84 16.25
C VAL A 197 -2.70 16.15 16.13
N VAL A 198 -2.18 16.06 14.90
CA VAL A 198 -0.79 15.66 14.68
C VAL A 198 0.13 16.83 15.03
N ALA A 199 0.67 16.81 16.26
CA ALA A 199 1.55 17.88 16.72
C ALA A 199 2.87 17.91 15.93
N GLN A 200 3.04 18.95 15.11
CA GLN A 200 4.33 19.30 14.50
C GLN A 200 5.43 19.40 15.57
N PRO A 201 6.69 19.04 15.28
CA PRO A 201 7.76 19.12 16.27
C PRO A 201 8.17 20.58 16.47
N VAL A 202 7.65 21.22 17.52
CA VAL A 202 8.30 22.38 18.13
C VAL A 202 9.40 21.87 19.05
N GLY A 203 10.61 22.40 18.85
CA GLY A 203 11.85 21.84 19.37
C GLY A 203 12.01 21.81 20.89
N ASN A 204 13.06 21.06 21.27
CA ASN A 204 13.73 20.95 22.56
C ASN A 204 13.11 20.03 23.63
N ALA A 205 13.61 18.79 23.66
CA ALA A 205 14.20 18.22 24.88
C ALA A 205 15.13 17.06 24.51
N SER A 206 16.37 17.14 25.01
CA SER A 206 17.45 16.16 24.82
C SER A 206 17.07 14.75 25.23
N ALA A 207 16.87 13.86 24.26
CA ALA A 207 17.13 12.44 24.42
C ALA A 207 18.23 12.06 23.41
N LYS A 208 19.28 11.42 23.90
CA LYS A 208 20.54 11.14 23.19
C LYS A 208 20.28 10.58 21.79
N VAL A 209 20.49 11.44 20.81
CA VAL A 209 20.39 11.19 19.38
C VAL A 209 21.44 10.15 18.98
N GLY A 210 21.00 8.93 18.67
CA GLY A 210 21.68 8.16 17.65
C GLY A 210 21.68 9.01 16.38
N ARG A 211 22.86 9.34 15.84
CA ARG A 211 23.05 10.34 14.77
C ARG A 211 21.92 10.31 13.73
N PRO A 212 21.34 11.45 13.34
CA PRO A 212 20.32 11.50 12.30
C PRO A 212 20.94 10.97 11.00
N ARG A 213 20.34 9.95 10.39
CA ARG A 213 20.66 9.58 9.00
C ARG A 213 20.27 10.79 8.12
N PRO A 214 21.20 11.37 7.34
CA PRO A 214 20.88 12.51 6.48
C PRO A 214 19.85 12.11 5.44
N ARG A 215 18.87 12.96 5.16
CA ARG A 215 17.77 12.67 4.22
C ARG A 215 18.33 12.51 2.80
N SER A 216 17.99 11.42 2.10
CA SER A 216 18.24 11.30 0.65
C SER A 216 17.53 12.40 -0.11
N LEU A 217 18.26 13.09 -0.99
CA LEU A 217 17.69 14.07 -1.92
C LEU A 217 17.23 13.34 -3.19
N VAL A 218 15.99 13.60 -3.63
CA VAL A 218 15.45 13.07 -4.89
C VAL A 218 16.44 13.35 -6.03
N GLY A 219 16.80 12.31 -6.77
CA GLY A 219 17.74 12.39 -7.89
C GLY A 219 19.21 12.21 -7.53
N LYS A 220 19.58 12.04 -6.24
CA LYS A 220 20.95 11.72 -5.82
C LYS A 220 20.99 10.45 -4.95
N PRO A 221 22.10 9.69 -4.98
CA PRO A 221 22.30 8.61 -4.02
C PRO A 221 22.31 9.17 -2.59
N HIS A 222 21.94 8.35 -1.61
CA HIS A 222 21.98 8.71 -0.21
C HIS A 222 23.43 9.06 0.18
N PRO A 223 23.71 10.29 0.68
CA PRO A 223 25.08 10.78 0.84
C PRO A 223 25.92 10.00 1.86
N THR A 224 25.28 9.24 2.76
CA THR A 224 25.94 8.35 3.73
C THR A 224 25.89 6.86 3.37
N SER A 225 25.29 6.48 2.24
CA SER A 225 25.31 5.09 1.76
C SER A 225 26.54 4.89 0.87
N ARG A 226 27.57 4.22 1.39
CA ARG A 226 28.81 3.96 0.64
C ARG A 226 28.55 3.15 -0.62
N ALA A 227 27.59 2.21 -0.57
CA ALA A 227 27.20 1.38 -1.71
C ALA A 227 26.50 2.22 -2.80
N GLU A 228 25.51 3.05 -2.45
CA GLU A 228 24.82 3.89 -3.45
C GLU A 228 25.78 4.90 -4.10
N VAL A 229 26.67 5.51 -3.33
CA VAL A 229 27.68 6.44 -3.86
C VAL A 229 28.68 5.73 -4.78
N ALA A 230 29.13 4.54 -4.41
CA ALA A 230 30.02 3.73 -5.24
C ALA A 230 29.34 3.32 -6.57
N LEU A 231 28.10 2.85 -6.49
CA LEU A 231 27.32 2.46 -7.67
C LEU A 231 27.08 3.65 -8.60
N GLU A 232 26.69 4.82 -8.07
CA GLU A 232 26.49 6.01 -8.89
C GLU A 232 27.79 6.48 -9.56
N THR A 233 28.90 6.46 -8.83
CA THR A 233 30.22 6.83 -9.38
C THR A 233 30.60 5.93 -10.55
N ALA A 234 30.35 4.63 -10.41
CA ALA A 234 30.62 3.67 -11.49
C ALA A 234 29.67 3.85 -12.69
N LEU A 235 28.39 4.15 -12.45
CA LEU A 235 27.41 4.35 -13.52
C LEU A 235 27.61 5.68 -14.28
N ALA A 236 28.16 6.72 -13.64
CA ALA A 236 28.31 8.06 -14.21
C ALA A 236 29.13 8.11 -15.50
N GLY A 237 30.18 7.28 -15.62
CA GLY A 237 31.03 7.23 -16.81
C GLY A 237 30.50 6.38 -17.97
N ARG A 238 29.34 5.72 -17.81
CA ARG A 238 28.87 4.69 -18.73
C ARG A 238 27.64 5.16 -19.51
N SER A 239 27.77 5.32 -20.83
CA SER A 239 26.69 5.81 -21.71
C SER A 239 25.45 4.92 -21.68
N TRP A 240 25.61 3.61 -21.51
CA TRP A 240 24.49 2.68 -21.39
C TRP A 240 23.66 2.91 -20.11
N ALA A 241 24.24 3.49 -19.06
CA ALA A 241 23.57 3.77 -17.80
C ALA A 241 22.78 5.09 -17.80
N ALA A 242 22.67 5.78 -18.94
CA ALA A 242 21.85 6.97 -19.08
C ALA A 242 20.36 6.72 -18.76
N GLY A 243 19.66 7.76 -18.28
CA GLY A 243 18.24 7.71 -17.92
C GLY A 243 17.93 7.15 -16.52
N ARG A 244 18.95 7.01 -15.68
CA ARG A 244 18.82 6.57 -14.29
C ARG A 244 18.47 7.73 -13.36
N ALA A 245 17.68 7.47 -12.33
CA ALA A 245 17.34 8.44 -11.30
C ALA A 245 17.29 7.76 -9.93
N TRP A 246 17.94 8.38 -8.94
CA TRP A 246 17.98 7.89 -7.57
C TRP A 246 16.79 8.37 -6.74
N ASN A 247 16.43 7.60 -5.71
CA ASN A 247 15.44 7.92 -4.69
C ASN A 247 14.11 8.38 -5.31
N GLN A 248 13.62 7.60 -6.28
CA GLN A 248 12.42 7.92 -7.04
C GLN A 248 11.20 7.24 -6.43
N THR A 249 10.07 7.92 -6.49
CA THR A 249 8.78 7.34 -6.10
C THR A 249 8.07 6.81 -7.34
N VAL A 250 8.03 5.50 -7.49
CA VAL A 250 7.31 4.81 -8.56
C VAL A 250 5.86 4.64 -8.14
N ARG A 251 4.94 4.97 -9.06
CA ARG A 251 3.51 4.67 -8.90
C ARG A 251 3.16 3.56 -9.88
N PRO A 252 3.29 2.28 -9.48
CA PRO A 252 3.06 1.17 -10.40
C PRO A 252 1.61 1.10 -10.90
N GLY A 253 0.66 1.60 -10.12
CA GLY A 253 -0.73 1.74 -10.55
C GLY A 253 -1.49 2.79 -9.72
N PRO A 254 -2.70 3.17 -10.15
CA PRO A 254 -3.51 4.19 -9.47
C PRO A 254 -3.99 3.77 -8.05
N LEU A 255 -3.91 2.46 -7.76
CA LEU A 255 -4.42 1.83 -6.52
C LEU A 255 -3.30 1.21 -5.66
N ILE A 256 -2.03 1.41 -6.03
CA ILE A 256 -0.88 0.84 -5.33
C ILE A 256 -0.14 1.98 -4.64
N ASN A 257 0.24 1.77 -3.38
CA ASN A 257 1.03 2.76 -2.64
C ASN A 257 2.28 3.15 -3.45
N PRO A 258 2.61 4.44 -3.53
CA PRO A 258 3.83 4.86 -4.19
C PRO A 258 5.03 4.20 -3.53
N VAL A 259 5.83 3.53 -4.34
CA VAL A 259 6.97 2.75 -3.91
C VAL A 259 8.21 3.62 -4.11
N ARG A 260 8.86 4.04 -3.01
CA ARG A 260 10.15 4.72 -3.12
C ARG A 260 11.26 3.71 -3.33
N VAL A 261 11.91 3.77 -4.48
CA VAL A 261 12.99 2.89 -4.88
C VAL A 261 14.33 3.61 -4.86
N ASP A 262 15.40 2.87 -4.61
CA ASP A 262 16.74 3.45 -4.54
C ASP A 262 17.21 3.96 -5.90
N LEU A 263 17.10 3.15 -6.96
CA LEU A 263 17.54 3.53 -8.31
C LEU A 263 16.57 3.04 -9.39
N LEU A 264 16.26 3.91 -10.37
CA LEU A 264 15.23 3.67 -11.37
C LEU A 264 15.68 4.04 -12.79
N TRP A 265 15.46 3.14 -13.73
CA TRP A 265 15.37 3.41 -15.16
C TRP A 265 13.92 3.33 -15.62
N GLN A 266 13.26 4.48 -15.72
CA GLN A 266 11.81 4.55 -15.94
C GLN A 266 11.38 3.95 -17.29
N ARG A 267 12.15 4.21 -18.35
CA ARG A 267 11.81 3.75 -19.71
C ARG A 267 11.95 2.24 -19.85
N GLU A 268 12.96 1.67 -19.21
CA GLU A 268 13.25 0.23 -19.20
C GLU A 268 12.46 -0.51 -18.12
N ARG A 269 11.72 0.23 -17.27
CA ARG A 269 11.03 -0.25 -16.06
C ARG A 269 11.95 -1.12 -15.19
N CYS A 270 13.19 -0.68 -15.01
CA CYS A 270 14.16 -1.37 -14.15
C CYS A 270 14.30 -0.62 -12.83
N ILE A 271 14.07 -1.30 -11.73
CA ILE A 271 14.24 -0.84 -10.37
C ILE A 271 15.43 -1.59 -9.78
N VAL A 272 16.29 -0.88 -9.06
CA VAL A 272 17.39 -1.44 -8.28
C VAL A 272 17.23 -0.98 -6.83
N GLU A 273 17.26 -1.93 -5.91
CA GLU A 273 17.26 -1.68 -4.45
C GLU A 273 18.60 -2.15 -3.86
N ILE A 274 19.16 -1.37 -2.94
CA ILE A 274 20.41 -1.71 -2.24
C ILE A 274 20.09 -2.09 -0.80
N ASP A 275 20.05 -3.39 -0.54
CA ASP A 275 19.69 -3.92 0.77
C ASP A 275 20.89 -3.78 1.75
N GLY A 276 20.63 -3.10 2.87
CA GLY A 276 21.57 -3.03 4.00
C GLY A 276 21.53 -4.28 4.89
N ASP A 277 22.57 -4.47 5.71
CA ASP A 277 22.74 -5.67 6.57
C ASP A 277 21.64 -5.88 7.63
N ASP A 278 20.75 -4.91 7.83
CA ASP A 278 19.65 -4.93 8.82
C ASP A 278 18.36 -5.63 8.34
N HIS A 279 18.33 -6.26 7.15
CA HIS A 279 17.12 -6.87 6.58
C HIS A 279 16.95 -8.37 6.90
N ARG A 280 17.04 -8.77 8.18
CA ARG A 280 16.75 -10.14 8.62
C ARG A 280 15.80 -10.23 9.81
N THR A 281 14.62 -9.65 9.69
CA THR A 281 13.46 -10.03 10.51
C THR A 281 12.34 -10.58 9.63
N VAL A 282 11.76 -11.71 10.06
CA VAL A 282 10.81 -12.54 9.30
C VAL A 282 9.57 -11.75 8.83
N GLY A 283 9.16 -10.71 9.54
CA GLY A 283 8.01 -9.85 9.17
C GLY A 283 8.28 -8.81 8.07
N LYS A 284 9.52 -8.34 7.91
CA LYS A 284 9.89 -7.42 6.80
C LYS A 284 9.95 -8.15 5.46
N TYR A 285 10.17 -9.47 5.49
CA TYR A 285 10.32 -10.32 4.32
C TYR A 285 9.01 -10.48 3.53
N THR A 286 7.86 -10.43 4.20
CA THR A 286 6.53 -10.56 3.56
C THR A 286 6.05 -9.25 2.93
N GLU A 287 6.30 -8.10 3.58
CA GLU A 287 5.92 -6.78 3.06
C GLU A 287 6.75 -6.39 1.82
N ASP A 288 8.07 -6.69 1.84
CA ASP A 288 8.96 -6.49 0.69
C ASP A 288 8.57 -7.38 -0.51
N ARG A 289 8.11 -8.61 -0.26
CA ARG A 289 7.72 -9.55 -1.32
C ARG A 289 6.41 -9.13 -2.01
N THR A 290 5.43 -8.65 -1.24
CA THR A 290 4.17 -8.14 -1.81
C THR A 290 4.42 -6.89 -2.65
N ARG A 291 5.27 -5.98 -2.18
CA ARG A 291 5.71 -4.80 -2.94
C ARG A 291 6.39 -5.19 -4.25
N ASP A 292 7.31 -6.14 -4.21
CA ASP A 292 8.04 -6.61 -5.38
C ASP A 292 7.10 -7.28 -6.40
N VAL A 293 6.14 -8.08 -5.94
CA VAL A 293 5.10 -8.69 -6.80
C VAL A 293 4.27 -7.62 -7.49
N MET A 294 3.84 -6.57 -6.77
CA MET A 294 3.04 -5.50 -7.38
C MET A 294 3.83 -4.68 -8.40
N LEU A 295 5.13 -4.43 -8.17
CA LEU A 295 6.01 -3.80 -9.16
C LEU A 295 6.14 -4.68 -10.42
N GLN A 296 6.33 -5.99 -10.22
CA GLN A 296 6.44 -6.97 -11.31
C GLN A 296 5.17 -7.09 -12.15
N LEU A 297 4.01 -7.14 -11.52
CA LEU A 297 2.70 -7.16 -12.20
C LEU A 297 2.47 -5.91 -13.05
N ASN A 298 3.09 -4.77 -12.68
CA ASN A 298 3.05 -3.52 -13.45
C ASN A 298 4.23 -3.37 -14.41
N GLY A 299 4.92 -4.47 -14.70
CA GLY A 299 5.95 -4.57 -15.74
C GLY A 299 7.32 -4.03 -15.33
N TYR A 300 7.53 -3.72 -14.05
CA TYR A 300 8.85 -3.38 -13.53
C TYR A 300 9.63 -4.66 -13.19
N ALA A 301 10.93 -4.65 -13.45
CA ALA A 301 11.83 -5.63 -12.87
C ALA A 301 12.54 -5.00 -11.67
N VAL A 302 12.58 -5.73 -10.55
CA VAL A 302 13.26 -5.31 -9.32
C VAL A 302 14.52 -6.17 -9.17
N LEU A 303 15.69 -5.54 -9.20
CA LEU A 303 16.99 -6.17 -8.98
C LEU A 303 17.52 -5.73 -7.61
N ARG A 304 17.84 -6.67 -6.73
CA ARG A 304 18.34 -6.37 -5.38
C ARG A 304 19.81 -6.72 -5.28
N PHE A 305 20.60 -5.80 -4.72
CA PHE A 305 22.00 -6.04 -4.41
C PHE A 305 22.27 -5.70 -2.95
N THR A 306 23.03 -6.53 -2.29
CA THR A 306 23.52 -6.24 -0.93
C THR A 306 24.62 -5.18 -0.97
N ASN A 307 24.81 -4.48 0.15
CA ASN A 307 25.95 -3.56 0.31
C ASN A 307 27.29 -4.22 -0.04
N SER A 308 27.53 -5.47 0.38
CA SER A 308 28.77 -6.19 0.08
C SER A 308 28.92 -6.49 -1.40
N GLN A 309 27.86 -6.91 -2.11
CA GLN A 309 27.92 -7.11 -3.56
C GLN A 309 28.31 -5.83 -4.31
N VAL A 310 27.77 -4.68 -3.90
CA VAL A 310 28.09 -3.39 -4.55
C VAL A 310 29.50 -2.91 -4.21
N LEU A 311 29.97 -3.13 -2.98
CA LEU A 311 31.28 -2.65 -2.54
C LEU A 311 32.43 -3.58 -2.93
N ASP A 312 32.21 -4.89 -2.93
CA ASP A 312 33.25 -5.90 -3.10
C ASP A 312 33.33 -6.43 -4.54
N ASP A 313 32.22 -6.40 -5.29
CA ASP A 313 32.14 -6.91 -6.68
C ASP A 313 31.26 -6.05 -7.59
N ILE A 314 31.62 -4.77 -7.69
CA ILE A 314 30.86 -3.78 -8.46
C ILE A 314 30.80 -4.10 -9.96
N GLU A 315 31.83 -4.73 -10.54
CA GLU A 315 31.85 -5.03 -11.98
C GLU A 315 30.82 -6.11 -12.34
N SER A 316 30.60 -7.12 -11.49
CA SER A 316 29.52 -8.10 -11.68
C SER A 316 28.14 -7.44 -11.61
N VAL A 317 27.91 -6.52 -10.67
CA VAL A 317 26.66 -5.74 -10.57
C VAL A 317 26.41 -4.95 -11.86
N LEU A 318 27.45 -4.29 -12.39
CA LEU A 318 27.35 -3.49 -13.62
C LEU A 318 27.10 -4.36 -14.86
N ALA A 319 27.72 -5.54 -14.95
CA ALA A 319 27.49 -6.48 -16.05
C ALA A 319 26.03 -6.94 -16.10
N ILE A 320 25.45 -7.29 -14.95
CA ILE A 320 24.03 -7.68 -14.82
C ILE A 320 23.12 -6.53 -15.28
N LEU A 321 23.36 -5.32 -14.77
CA LEU A 321 22.57 -4.14 -15.13
C LEU A 321 22.66 -3.81 -16.62
N GLN A 322 23.86 -3.84 -17.19
CA GLN A 322 24.08 -3.57 -18.61
C GLN A 322 23.34 -4.58 -19.49
N GLN A 323 23.46 -5.88 -19.18
CA GLN A 323 22.79 -6.93 -19.94
C GLN A 323 21.27 -6.83 -19.84
N PHE A 324 20.74 -6.55 -18.65
CA PHE A 324 19.30 -6.41 -18.42
C PHE A 324 18.73 -5.22 -19.21
N LEU A 325 19.35 -4.04 -19.09
CA LEU A 325 18.90 -2.82 -19.78
C LEU A 325 19.02 -2.97 -21.30
N ALA A 326 20.10 -3.58 -21.80
CA ALA A 326 20.25 -3.84 -23.23
C ALA A 326 19.13 -4.73 -23.78
N THR A 327 18.77 -5.78 -23.04
CA THR A 327 17.66 -6.69 -23.40
C THR A 327 16.32 -5.96 -23.44
N ARG A 328 15.99 -5.20 -22.38
CA ARG A 328 14.74 -4.42 -22.33
C ARG A 328 14.63 -3.37 -23.44
N ARG A 329 15.74 -2.72 -23.79
CA ARG A 329 15.80 -1.72 -24.87
C ARG A 329 15.62 -2.33 -26.26
N ARG A 330 16.06 -3.56 -26.47
CA ARG A 330 15.84 -4.29 -27.73
C ARG A 330 14.38 -4.75 -27.86
N ALA A 331 13.81 -5.27 -26.77
CA ALA A 331 12.40 -5.69 -26.75
C ALA A 331 11.43 -4.52 -27.01
N GLY A 332 11.72 -3.32 -26.51
CA GLY A 332 10.89 -2.12 -26.74
C GLY A 332 11.04 -1.44 -28.10
N LYS A 333 11.94 -1.91 -28.98
CA LYS A 333 12.13 -1.38 -30.36
C LYS A 333 11.45 -2.23 -31.44
N GLY A 334 10.91 -3.39 -31.08
CA GLY A 334 10.30 -4.35 -31.99
C GLY A 334 8.77 -4.29 -32.06
N ASN A 335 8.15 -3.19 -31.60
CA ASN A 335 6.70 -2.98 -31.60
C ASN A 335 6.36 -1.62 -32.18
#